data_AF-A0A968ILN3-F1
#
_entry.id   AF-A0A968ILN3-F1
#
_cell.length_a   1.000
_cell.length_b   1.000
_cell.length_c   1.000
_cell.angle_alpha   90.00
_cell.angle_beta   90.00
_cell.angle_gamma   90.00
#
_symmetry.space_group_name_H-M   'P 1'
#
loop_
_entity.id
_entity.type
_entity.pdbx_description
1 polymer ?
#
loop_
_entity_poly.entity_id
_entity_poly.type
_entity_poly.pdbx_seq_one_letter_code
_entity_poly.pdbx_strand_id
1 'polypeptide(L)'
;MKSQFQAKLIQALANKKSNKGFTLIELLVVVIIIGVLAAVALPNLLGQVGKARETEGKNGIGTINRSQQAYHFERQTFVPTGITAMDANNALGVIVASEYYTFSTENGTASEVNAISTAVDGVADGIRLYSGRVQFDAAAGNYTNIVCQSEQIATAAEEAAAAPTDTSTCAANYSSLQ
;
A
#
# COMPACT_ATOMS: atom_id res chain seq x y z
N MET A 1 10.69 80.38 -17.79
CA MET A 1 11.68 79.36 -18.20
C MET A 1 12.12 78.43 -17.05
N LYS A 2 11.21 77.89 -16.21
CA LYS A 2 11.58 76.99 -15.08
C LYS A 2 11.00 75.57 -15.14
N SER A 3 10.05 75.28 -16.05
CA SER A 3 9.35 73.98 -16.05
C SER A 3 10.11 72.83 -16.73
N GLN A 4 11.01 73.14 -17.67
CA GLN A 4 11.81 72.13 -18.39
C GLN A 4 12.78 71.38 -17.46
N PHE A 5 13.30 72.07 -16.44
CA PHE A 5 14.21 71.48 -15.47
C PHE A 5 13.45 70.59 -14.47
N GLN A 6 12.26 71.01 -14.05
CA GLN A 6 11.39 70.22 -13.18
C GLN A 6 10.91 68.94 -13.87
N ALA A 7 10.55 68.99 -15.15
CA ALA A 7 10.17 67.81 -15.91
C ALA A 7 11.31 66.78 -16.03
N LYS A 8 12.54 67.23 -16.32
CA LYS A 8 13.73 66.35 -16.38
C LYS A 8 14.10 65.76 -15.02
N LEU A 9 13.93 66.52 -13.93
CA LEU A 9 14.19 66.03 -12.57
C LEU A 9 13.19 64.95 -12.15
N ILE A 10 11.90 65.15 -12.44
CA ILE A 10 10.85 64.16 -12.14
C ILE A 10 11.04 62.89 -12.97
N GLN A 11 11.46 63.00 -14.24
CA GLN A 11 11.73 61.86 -15.10
C GLN A 11 12.98 61.06 -14.66
N ALA A 12 14.01 61.73 -14.13
CA ALA A 12 15.18 61.07 -13.55
C ALA A 12 14.86 60.32 -12.24
N LEU A 13 13.91 60.83 -11.44
CA LEU A 13 13.46 60.18 -10.20
C LEU A 13 12.46 59.04 -10.46
N ALA A 14 11.58 59.18 -11.46
CA ALA A 14 10.59 58.15 -11.82
C ALA A 14 11.21 56.87 -12.40
N ASN A 15 12.41 56.97 -13.00
CA ASN A 15 13.12 55.82 -13.57
C ASN A 15 13.94 55.03 -12.54
N LYS A 16 13.97 55.46 -11.27
CA LYS A 16 14.59 54.72 -10.17
C LYS A 16 13.58 53.73 -9.56
N LYS A 17 12.92 52.92 -10.40
CA LYS A 17 12.26 51.72 -9.90
C LYS A 17 13.35 50.78 -9.41
N SER A 18 13.49 50.70 -8.09
CA SER A 18 14.35 49.75 -7.40
C SER A 18 13.86 48.34 -7.76
N ASN A 19 14.44 47.75 -8.80
CA ASN A 19 14.35 46.31 -9.04
C ASN A 19 15.16 45.64 -7.93
N LYS A 20 14.51 45.43 -6.77
CA LYS A 20 15.06 44.62 -5.69
C LYS A 20 15.09 43.17 -6.18
N GLY A 21 16.22 42.76 -6.76
CA GLY A 21 16.48 41.37 -7.09
C GLY A 21 16.65 40.56 -5.80
N PHE A 22 16.28 39.28 -5.85
CA PHE A 22 16.60 38.30 -4.81
C PHE A 22 18.12 38.26 -4.60
N THR A 23 18.57 38.32 -3.36
CA THR A 23 20.00 38.16 -3.07
C THR A 23 20.38 36.68 -3.11
N LEU A 24 21.62 36.39 -3.53
CA LEU A 24 22.14 35.01 -3.51
C LEU A 24 22.13 34.41 -2.10
N ILE A 25 22.34 35.25 -1.07
CA ILE A 25 22.32 34.80 0.32
C ILE A 25 20.91 34.44 0.82
N GLU A 26 19.87 35.16 0.37
CA GLU A 26 18.48 34.80 0.69
C GLU A 26 18.12 33.43 0.12
N LEU A 27 18.52 33.15 -1.13
CA LEU A 27 18.31 31.83 -1.72
C LEU A 27 19.14 30.74 -1.03
N LEU A 28 20.37 31.06 -0.61
CA LEU A 28 21.26 30.14 0.08
C LEU A 28 20.68 29.69 1.44
N VAL A 29 20.16 30.63 2.24
CA VAL A 29 19.56 30.29 3.54
C VAL A 29 18.29 29.43 3.34
N VAL A 30 17.49 29.71 2.32
CA VAL A 30 16.28 28.93 2.04
C VAL A 30 16.60 27.48 1.69
N VAL A 31 17.57 27.23 0.80
CA VAL A 31 17.94 25.84 0.44
C VAL A 31 18.57 25.09 1.61
N ILE A 32 19.28 25.78 2.51
CA ILE A 32 19.80 25.19 3.74
C ILE A 32 18.65 24.75 4.65
N ILE A 33 17.65 25.62 4.87
CA ILE A 33 16.49 25.29 5.71
C ILE A 33 15.72 24.11 5.12
N ILE A 34 15.43 24.13 3.81
CA ILE A 34 14.74 23.02 3.12
C ILE A 34 15.58 21.73 3.21
N GLY A 35 16.91 21.82 3.08
CA GLY A 35 17.81 20.68 3.22
C GLY A 35 17.75 20.02 4.60
N VAL A 36 17.74 20.83 5.67
CA VAL A 36 17.62 20.32 7.04
C VAL A 36 16.25 19.67 7.28
N LEU A 37 15.18 20.32 6.82
CA LEU A 37 13.82 19.77 6.96
C LEU A 37 13.67 18.46 6.19
N ALA A 38 14.19 18.38 4.96
CA ALA A 38 14.15 17.17 4.15
C ALA A 38 14.93 16.02 4.79
N ALA A 39 16.11 16.28 5.36
CA ALA A 39 16.93 15.25 6.01
C ALA A 39 16.20 14.58 7.20
N VAL A 40 15.42 15.33 7.96
CA VAL A 40 14.64 14.79 9.11
C VAL A 40 13.32 14.17 8.66
N ALA A 41 12.65 14.75 7.67
CA ALA A 41 11.32 14.31 7.24
C ALA A 41 11.36 13.04 6.37
N LEU A 42 12.36 12.89 5.51
CA LEU A 42 12.44 11.79 4.54
C LEU A 42 12.44 10.38 5.15
N PRO A 43 13.22 10.05 6.19
CA PRO A 43 13.20 8.69 6.75
C PRO A 43 11.83 8.32 7.35
N ASN A 44 11.13 9.30 7.95
CA ASN A 44 9.78 9.08 8.48
C ASN A 44 8.77 8.83 7.34
N LEU A 45 8.88 9.60 6.25
CA LEU A 45 8.02 9.42 5.08
C LEU A 45 8.20 8.02 4.46
N LEU A 46 9.44 7.57 4.28
CA LEU A 46 9.73 6.24 3.73
C LEU A 46 9.18 5.12 4.61
N GLY A 47 9.28 5.25 5.94
CA GLY A 47 8.69 4.28 6.87
C GLY A 47 7.15 4.26 6.82
N GLN A 48 6.50 5.41 6.60
CA GLN A 48 5.04 5.47 6.44
C GLN A 48 4.58 4.84 5.13
N VAL A 49 5.32 5.04 4.04
CA VAL A 49 5.03 4.40 2.75
C VAL A 49 5.12 2.87 2.88
N GLY A 50 6.16 2.34 3.52
CA GLY A 50 6.28 0.90 3.77
C GLY A 50 5.11 0.32 4.56
N LYS A 51 4.68 1.02 5.64
CA LYS A 51 3.51 0.61 6.43
C LYS A 51 2.20 0.68 5.64
N ALA A 52 2.05 1.65 4.74
CA ALA A 52 0.88 1.76 3.89
C ALA A 52 0.80 0.56 2.93
N ARG A 53 1.93 0.18 2.32
CA ARG A 53 2.03 -1.02 1.47
C ARG A 53 1.66 -2.29 2.24
N GLU A 54 2.24 -2.49 3.42
CA GLU A 54 1.90 -3.63 4.28
C GLU A 54 0.40 -3.68 4.67
N THR A 55 -0.19 -2.52 4.93
CA THR A 55 -1.62 -2.39 5.26
C THR A 55 -2.50 -2.81 4.08
N GLU A 56 -2.08 -2.52 2.86
CA GLU A 56 -2.76 -2.94 1.63
C GLU A 56 -2.80 -4.46 1.49
N GLY A 57 -1.66 -5.13 1.71
CA GLY A 57 -1.56 -6.60 1.73
C GLY A 57 -2.48 -7.24 2.76
N LYS A 58 -2.43 -6.74 4.01
CA LYS A 58 -3.30 -7.22 5.10
C LYS A 58 -4.78 -7.01 4.79
N ASN A 59 -5.16 -5.82 4.31
CA ASN A 59 -6.54 -5.50 4.00
C ASN A 59 -7.07 -6.30 2.81
N GLY A 60 -6.21 -6.60 1.83
CA GLY A 60 -6.56 -7.43 0.68
C GLY A 60 -6.97 -8.83 1.09
N ILE A 61 -6.12 -9.53 1.87
CA ILE A 61 -6.45 -10.86 2.41
C ILE A 61 -7.71 -10.82 3.29
N GLY A 62 -7.83 -9.82 4.17
CA GLY A 62 -9.02 -9.68 5.02
C GLY A 62 -10.31 -9.47 4.21
N THR A 63 -10.24 -8.74 3.09
CA THR A 63 -11.37 -8.53 2.18
C THR A 63 -11.74 -9.82 1.47
N ILE A 64 -10.75 -10.56 0.95
CA ILE A 64 -10.96 -11.86 0.31
C ILE A 64 -11.60 -12.85 1.28
N ASN A 65 -11.11 -12.95 2.52
CA ASN A 65 -11.67 -13.84 3.54
C ASN A 65 -13.16 -13.55 3.82
N ARG A 66 -13.54 -12.26 3.93
CA ARG A 66 -14.95 -11.88 4.14
C ARG A 66 -15.80 -12.19 2.91
N SER A 67 -15.30 -11.91 1.72
CA SER A 67 -16.01 -12.22 0.47
C SER A 67 -16.19 -13.72 0.26
N GLN A 68 -15.20 -14.54 0.65
CA GLN A 68 -15.31 -16.00 0.63
C GLN A 68 -16.38 -16.52 1.58
N GLN A 69 -16.48 -15.96 2.80
CA GLN A 69 -17.55 -16.32 3.74
C GLN A 69 -18.94 -15.96 3.19
N ALA A 70 -19.09 -14.78 2.59
CA ALA A 70 -20.34 -14.37 1.95
C ALA A 70 -20.71 -15.30 0.77
N TYR A 71 -19.73 -15.63 -0.08
CA TYR A 71 -19.95 -16.54 -1.20
C TYR A 71 -20.33 -17.96 -0.74
N HIS A 72 -19.64 -18.49 0.27
CA HIS A 72 -19.97 -19.79 0.87
C HIS A 72 -21.36 -19.77 1.50
N PHE A 73 -21.76 -18.68 2.15
CA PHE A 73 -23.11 -18.55 2.70
C PHE A 73 -24.19 -18.69 1.61
N GLU A 74 -23.98 -18.09 0.44
CA GLU A 74 -24.93 -18.16 -0.68
C GLU A 74 -24.92 -19.51 -1.42
N ARG A 75 -23.73 -20.10 -1.63
CA ARG A 75 -23.54 -21.23 -2.56
C ARG A 75 -23.09 -22.54 -1.90
N GLN A 76 -22.89 -22.53 -0.58
CA GLN A 76 -22.42 -23.67 0.22
C GLN A 76 -21.09 -24.27 -0.29
N THR A 77 -20.29 -23.44 -0.95
CA THR A 77 -18.96 -23.80 -1.45
C THR A 77 -18.09 -22.56 -1.53
N PHE A 78 -16.79 -22.69 -1.28
CA PHE A 78 -15.82 -21.61 -1.45
C PHE A 78 -15.27 -21.60 -2.88
N VAL A 79 -14.77 -20.45 -3.34
CA VAL A 79 -14.19 -20.34 -4.68
C VAL A 79 -12.80 -21.02 -4.70
N PRO A 80 -12.59 -22.08 -5.51
CA PRO A 80 -11.36 -22.87 -5.50
C PRO A 80 -10.13 -22.13 -6.03
N THR A 81 -10.30 -21.43 -7.15
CA THR A 81 -9.29 -20.65 -7.86
C THR A 81 -10.00 -19.56 -8.65
N GLY A 82 -9.35 -18.41 -8.91
CA GLY A 82 -9.89 -17.43 -9.85
C GLY A 82 -10.16 -16.02 -9.33
N ILE A 83 -9.71 -15.64 -8.13
CA ILE A 83 -9.42 -14.22 -7.92
C ILE A 83 -8.07 -13.97 -8.60
N THR A 84 -8.09 -13.49 -9.82
CA THR A 84 -6.98 -12.66 -10.32
C THR A 84 -7.52 -11.25 -10.41
N ALA A 85 -6.71 -10.23 -10.12
CA ALA A 85 -7.16 -8.86 -9.90
C ALA A 85 -7.93 -8.20 -11.08
N MET A 86 -8.11 -8.90 -12.20
CA MET A 86 -8.76 -8.40 -13.41
C MET A 86 -9.62 -9.42 -14.17
N ASP A 87 -10.12 -10.49 -13.53
CA ASP A 87 -11.02 -11.40 -14.23
C ASP A 87 -12.46 -10.85 -14.29
N ALA A 88 -12.98 -10.66 -15.50
CA ALA A 88 -14.39 -10.34 -15.74
C ALA A 88 -15.34 -11.44 -15.22
N ASN A 89 -14.80 -12.62 -14.88
CA ASN A 89 -15.51 -13.74 -14.26
C ASN A 89 -15.17 -13.93 -12.78
N ASN A 90 -14.71 -12.88 -12.08
CA ASN A 90 -14.43 -12.95 -10.65
C ASN A 90 -15.67 -13.42 -9.86
N ALA A 91 -15.66 -14.69 -9.48
CA ALA A 91 -16.79 -15.36 -8.83
C ALA A 91 -17.15 -14.73 -7.47
N LEU A 92 -16.21 -14.04 -6.82
CA LEU A 92 -16.46 -13.35 -5.56
C LEU A 92 -17.02 -11.93 -5.72
N GLY A 93 -17.03 -11.38 -6.94
CA GLY A 93 -17.52 -10.02 -7.21
C GLY A 93 -16.74 -8.92 -6.48
N VAL A 94 -15.52 -9.20 -6.00
CA VAL A 94 -14.69 -8.25 -5.23
C VAL A 94 -13.36 -7.97 -5.92
N ILE A 95 -13.09 -6.72 -6.22
CA ILE A 95 -11.83 -6.31 -6.83
C ILE A 95 -10.91 -5.80 -5.72
N VAL A 96 -9.80 -6.51 -5.51
CA VAL A 96 -8.72 -6.09 -4.63
C VAL A 96 -7.55 -5.74 -5.54
N ALA A 97 -7.53 -4.48 -6.00
CA ALA A 97 -6.46 -3.96 -6.84
C ALA A 97 -5.31 -3.47 -5.94
N SER A 98 -4.09 -3.83 -6.33
CA SER A 98 -2.87 -3.36 -5.67
C SER A 98 -1.74 -3.24 -6.70
N GLU A 99 -0.88 -2.24 -6.54
CA GLU A 99 0.35 -2.11 -7.33
C GLU A 99 1.46 -3.02 -6.79
N TYR A 100 1.39 -3.40 -5.51
CA TYR A 100 2.45 -4.10 -4.77
C TYR A 100 2.17 -5.59 -4.61
N TYR A 101 0.89 -5.97 -4.59
CA TYR A 101 0.44 -7.33 -4.38
C TYR A 101 -0.45 -7.81 -5.52
N THR A 102 -0.30 -9.09 -5.84
CA THR A 102 -1.34 -9.86 -6.51
C THR A 102 -1.93 -10.84 -5.50
N PHE A 103 -3.23 -11.04 -5.55
CA PHE A 103 -3.91 -11.96 -4.64
C PHE A 103 -4.49 -13.11 -5.42
N SER A 104 -4.44 -14.30 -4.85
CA SER A 104 -5.07 -15.50 -5.40
C SER A 104 -5.72 -16.32 -4.29
N THR A 105 -6.64 -17.19 -4.69
CA THR A 105 -7.25 -18.20 -3.81
C THR A 105 -6.84 -19.58 -4.26
N GLU A 106 -6.68 -20.47 -3.29
CA GLU A 106 -6.23 -21.83 -3.52
C GLU A 106 -7.01 -22.80 -2.63
N ASN A 107 -7.09 -24.07 -3.06
CA ASN A 107 -7.67 -25.17 -2.30
C ASN A 107 -9.09 -24.91 -1.79
N GLY A 108 -9.89 -24.11 -2.51
CA GLY A 108 -11.29 -23.89 -2.12
C GLY A 108 -12.11 -25.17 -2.30
N THR A 109 -12.86 -25.53 -1.26
CA THR A 109 -13.74 -26.70 -1.18
C THR A 109 -15.09 -26.30 -0.60
N ALA A 110 -15.94 -27.27 -0.25
CA ALA A 110 -17.17 -27.00 0.51
C ALA A 110 -16.92 -26.60 1.97
N SER A 111 -15.70 -26.73 2.49
CA SER A 111 -15.42 -26.50 3.91
C SER A 111 -14.30 -25.51 4.16
N GLU A 112 -13.47 -25.19 3.18
CA GLU A 112 -12.31 -24.33 3.39
C GLU A 112 -11.81 -23.68 2.11
N VAL A 113 -11.04 -22.61 2.27
CA VAL A 113 -10.29 -21.95 1.19
C VAL A 113 -9.11 -21.17 1.76
N ASN A 114 -8.02 -21.14 1.02
CA ASN A 114 -6.87 -20.30 1.30
C ASN A 114 -6.87 -19.07 0.39
N ALA A 115 -6.38 -17.96 0.93
CA ALA A 115 -6.05 -16.75 0.19
C ALA A 115 -4.57 -16.45 0.39
N ILE A 116 -3.84 -16.20 -0.68
CA ILE A 116 -2.42 -15.86 -0.61
C ILE A 116 -2.18 -14.54 -1.34
N SER A 117 -1.19 -13.80 -0.86
CA SER A 117 -0.65 -12.65 -1.58
C SER A 117 0.69 -13.02 -2.18
N THR A 118 0.93 -12.52 -3.38
CA THR A 118 2.20 -12.63 -4.09
C THR A 118 2.70 -11.22 -4.33
N ALA A 119 3.90 -10.90 -3.86
CA ALA A 119 4.53 -9.62 -4.09
C ALA A 119 4.88 -9.48 -5.59
N VAL A 120 4.64 -8.30 -6.16
CA VAL A 120 5.01 -8.01 -7.55
C VAL A 120 6.51 -7.77 -7.68
N ASP A 121 7.10 -6.99 -6.77
CA ASP A 121 8.55 -6.81 -6.63
C ASP A 121 8.91 -6.69 -5.13
N GLY A 122 8.83 -7.83 -4.44
CA GLY A 122 8.97 -7.89 -2.99
C GLY A 122 10.31 -7.36 -2.47
N VAL A 123 11.37 -7.55 -3.26
CA VAL A 123 12.74 -7.15 -2.91
C VAL A 123 12.94 -5.65 -3.07
N ALA A 124 12.42 -5.04 -4.14
CA ALA A 124 12.55 -3.59 -4.35
C ALA A 124 11.67 -2.80 -3.39
N ASP A 125 10.47 -3.29 -3.08
CA ASP A 125 9.49 -2.56 -2.29
C ASP A 125 9.59 -2.77 -0.79
N GLY A 126 10.38 -3.76 -0.34
CA GLY A 126 10.63 -4.01 1.08
C GLY A 126 9.40 -4.47 1.84
N ILE A 127 8.50 -5.21 1.18
CA ILE A 127 7.18 -5.59 1.70
C ILE A 127 7.15 -7.02 2.23
N ARG A 128 6.28 -7.26 3.22
CA ARG A 128 6.00 -8.60 3.75
C ARG A 128 4.84 -9.26 3.03
N LEU A 129 4.80 -10.58 3.09
CA LEU A 129 3.77 -11.41 2.49
C LEU A 129 2.67 -11.71 3.49
N TYR A 130 1.45 -11.84 2.97
CA TYR A 130 0.26 -12.15 3.74
C TYR A 130 -0.46 -13.35 3.15
N SER A 131 -0.97 -14.21 4.03
CA SER A 131 -1.86 -15.30 3.65
C SER A 131 -3.02 -15.38 4.64
N GLY A 132 -4.07 -16.07 4.25
CA GLY A 132 -5.21 -16.31 5.11
C GLY A 132 -5.92 -17.59 4.72
N ARG A 133 -6.73 -18.06 5.65
CA ARG A 133 -7.62 -19.20 5.43
C ARG A 133 -8.95 -18.95 6.09
N VAL A 134 -10.00 -19.41 5.43
CA VAL A 134 -11.34 -19.48 5.97
C VAL A 134 -11.76 -20.93 5.96
N GLN A 135 -12.36 -21.38 7.05
CA GLN A 135 -12.94 -22.70 7.16
C GLN A 135 -14.35 -22.57 7.74
N PHE A 136 -15.27 -23.39 7.23
CA PHE A 136 -16.61 -23.56 7.74
C PHE A 136 -16.74 -24.95 8.36
N ASP A 137 -17.05 -24.98 9.65
CA ASP A 137 -17.38 -26.23 10.35
C ASP A 137 -18.89 -26.47 10.23
N ALA A 138 -19.28 -27.42 9.39
CA ALA A 138 -20.68 -27.77 9.18
C ALA A 138 -21.34 -28.42 10.40
N ALA A 139 -20.58 -29.01 11.32
CA ALA A 139 -21.10 -29.61 12.55
C ALA A 139 -21.38 -28.54 13.61
N ALA A 140 -20.48 -27.55 13.73
CA ALA A 140 -20.63 -26.44 14.68
C ALA A 140 -21.44 -25.25 14.13
N GLY A 141 -21.60 -25.15 12.81
CA GLY A 141 -22.30 -24.06 12.13
C GLY A 141 -21.54 -22.72 12.14
N ASN A 142 -20.22 -22.75 12.34
CA ASN A 142 -19.40 -21.55 12.56
C ASN A 142 -18.29 -21.41 11.50
N TYR A 143 -17.92 -20.16 11.21
CA TYR A 143 -16.72 -19.85 10.41
C TYR A 143 -15.53 -19.59 11.32
N THR A 144 -14.40 -20.22 11.01
CA THR A 144 -13.09 -19.88 11.57
C THR A 144 -12.23 -19.27 10.47
N ASN A 145 -11.38 -18.31 10.83
CA ASN A 145 -10.42 -17.76 9.89
C ASN A 145 -9.11 -17.40 10.59
N ILE A 146 -8.04 -17.37 9.81
CA ILE A 146 -6.72 -16.93 10.23
C ILE A 146 -6.13 -16.02 9.16
N VAL A 147 -5.37 -15.02 9.59
CA VAL A 147 -4.53 -14.20 8.73
C VAL A 147 -3.10 -14.30 9.25
N CYS A 148 -2.17 -14.53 8.33
CA CYS A 148 -0.77 -14.78 8.60
C CYS A 148 0.08 -13.74 7.87
N GLN A 149 1.17 -13.32 8.51
CA GLN A 149 2.16 -12.40 7.97
C GLN A 149 3.54 -13.04 8.01
N SER A 150 4.32 -12.88 6.95
CA SER A 150 5.71 -13.34 6.92
C SER A 150 6.57 -12.59 7.94
N GLU A 151 7.45 -13.31 8.63
CA GLU A 151 8.39 -12.70 9.58
C GLU A 151 9.47 -11.87 8.87
N GLN A 152 9.84 -12.32 7.67
CA GLN A 152 10.82 -11.67 6.80
C GLN A 152 10.14 -10.94 5.65
N ILE A 153 10.85 -9.95 5.07
CA ILE A 153 10.47 -9.28 3.83
C ILE A 153 10.54 -10.29 2.67
N ALA A 154 9.65 -10.13 1.70
CA ALA A 154 9.63 -10.95 0.49
C ALA A 154 11.00 -10.95 -0.21
N THR A 155 11.44 -12.14 -0.61
CA THR A 155 12.72 -12.33 -1.30
C THR A 155 12.49 -12.83 -2.71
N ALA A 156 13.48 -12.73 -3.60
CA ALA A 156 13.37 -13.23 -4.97
C ALA A 156 13.09 -14.76 -5.05
N ALA A 157 13.31 -15.50 -3.96
CA ALA A 157 13.01 -16.92 -3.87
C ALA A 157 11.61 -17.22 -3.29
N GLU A 158 10.99 -16.25 -2.62
CA GLU A 158 9.71 -16.37 -1.94
C GLU A 158 8.89 -15.13 -2.26
N GLU A 159 8.36 -15.07 -3.49
CA GLU A 159 7.48 -13.99 -3.94
C GLU A 159 6.02 -14.24 -3.55
N ALA A 160 5.63 -15.51 -3.35
CA ALA A 160 4.28 -15.92 -2.97
C ALA A 160 4.20 -16.34 -1.51
N ALA A 161 3.13 -15.93 -0.83
CA ALA A 161 2.89 -16.30 0.56
C ALA A 161 2.60 -17.80 0.71
N ALA A 162 3.13 -18.42 1.76
CA ALA A 162 2.78 -19.78 2.10
C ALA A 162 1.38 -19.84 2.71
N ALA A 163 0.53 -20.72 2.16
CA ALA A 163 -0.83 -20.92 2.65
C ALA A 163 -0.82 -21.65 4.02
N PRO A 164 -1.67 -21.25 4.98
CA PRO A 164 -1.79 -21.95 6.26
C PRO A 164 -2.49 -23.30 6.09
N THR A 165 -2.08 -24.29 6.90
CA THR A 165 -2.60 -25.66 6.85
C THR A 165 -3.90 -25.85 7.62
N ASP A 166 -4.20 -24.98 8.59
CA ASP A 166 -5.43 -24.97 9.37
C ASP A 166 -5.78 -23.52 9.79
N THR A 167 -6.85 -23.32 10.56
CA THR A 167 -7.28 -21.99 11.04
C THR A 167 -6.68 -21.60 12.39
N SER A 168 -5.67 -22.32 12.89
CA SER A 168 -5.04 -22.10 14.19
C SER A 168 -3.53 -21.83 14.11
N THR A 169 -2.90 -22.21 13.00
CA THR A 169 -1.45 -22.15 12.80
C THR A 169 -1.12 -21.58 11.42
N CYS A 170 -0.11 -20.73 11.40
CA CYS A 170 0.47 -20.21 10.16
C CYS A 170 1.57 -21.14 9.64
N ALA A 171 1.91 -20.99 8.36
CA ALA A 171 3.06 -21.68 7.78
C ALA A 171 4.39 -21.30 8.46
N ALA A 172 5.43 -22.09 8.26
CA ALA A 172 6.75 -21.79 8.81
C ALA A 172 7.25 -20.41 8.38
N ASN A 173 7.82 -19.63 9.32
CA ASN A 173 8.25 -18.24 9.15
C ASN A 173 7.10 -17.23 8.96
N TYR A 174 5.88 -17.58 9.38
CA TYR A 174 4.74 -16.68 9.44
C TYR A 174 4.20 -16.59 10.86
N SER A 175 3.82 -15.38 11.27
CA SER A 175 3.13 -15.10 12.53
C SER A 175 1.66 -14.78 12.28
N SER A 176 0.79 -15.19 13.21
CA SER A 176 -0.64 -14.91 13.10
C SER A 176 -0.93 -13.46 13.48
N LEU A 177 -1.77 -12.83 12.67
CA LEU A 177 -2.35 -11.52 12.94
C LEU A 177 -3.73 -11.77 13.56
N GLN A 178 -3.79 -11.73 14.88
CA GLN A 178 -5.05 -11.70 15.61
C GLN A 178 -5.85 -10.42 15.28
#